data_AF-A0A0C5WCU9-F1
#
_entry.id   AF-A0A0C5WCU9-F1
#
_cell.length_a   1.000
_cell.length_b   1.000
_cell.length_c   1.000
_cell.angle_alpha   90.00
_cell.angle_beta   90.00
_cell.angle_gamma   90.00
#
_symmetry.space_group_name_H-M   'P 1'
#
loop_
_entity.id
_entity.type
_entity.pdbx_description
1 polymer ?
#
loop_
_entity_poly.entity_id
_entity_poly.type
_entity_poly.pdbx_seq_one_letter_code
_entity_poly.pdbx_strand_id
1 'polypeptide(L)'
;MKKYPHQVFLAENKLKTEQLPKQLQKRIKGFEELQEDLEHAVDDDHDRLAKKLDHLSLELEEDLYEEFEDQLENNEGQDDLQSGSLYSFSDGFTWKIVSKKEAKALFNKNQEVFGLNTDEETEGVIEDLSDLDAYEVFAVEYKAPKTNGKANSDEAILDLLYAKGKREIARTDLQKMGFKTPLEASKVKVGKYSLYKAMFSYTYTIKR
;
A
#
# COMPACT_ATOMS: atom_id res chain seq x y z
N MET A 1 -22.62 -4.92 18.22
CA MET A 1 -23.72 -4.74 17.24
C MET A 1 -23.37 -5.49 15.97
N LYS A 2 -24.35 -6.20 15.40
CA LYS A 2 -24.21 -6.85 14.09
C LYS A 2 -23.91 -5.76 13.05
N LYS A 3 -22.95 -6.02 12.16
CA LYS A 3 -22.70 -5.15 11.01
C LYS A 3 -23.52 -5.67 9.84
N TYR A 4 -24.28 -4.78 9.22
CA TYR A 4 -25.12 -5.10 8.08
C TYR A 4 -24.38 -4.84 6.77
N PRO A 5 -24.57 -5.66 5.72
CA PRO A 5 -23.85 -5.56 4.45
C PRO A 5 -23.75 -4.13 3.87
N HIS A 6 -24.86 -3.41 3.72
CA HIS A 6 -24.82 -2.01 3.22
C HIS A 6 -23.98 -1.06 4.11
N GLN A 7 -23.92 -1.29 5.42
CA GLN A 7 -23.06 -0.50 6.33
C GLN A 7 -21.58 -0.80 6.11
N VAL A 8 -21.25 -2.05 5.78
CA VAL A 8 -19.89 -2.46 5.41
C VAL A 8 -19.49 -1.78 4.10
N PHE A 9 -20.35 -1.86 3.08
CA PHE A 9 -20.13 -1.22 1.78
C PHE A 9 -19.85 0.29 1.92
N LEU A 10 -20.69 1.03 2.67
CA LEU A 10 -20.50 2.47 2.89
C LEU A 10 -19.17 2.76 3.60
N ALA A 11 -18.79 1.94 4.58
CA ALA A 11 -17.55 2.13 5.33
C ALA A 11 -16.30 1.85 4.49
N GLU A 12 -16.31 0.78 3.69
CA GLU A 12 -15.19 0.39 2.82
C GLU A 12 -14.97 1.44 1.73
N ASN A 13 -16.05 1.91 1.12
CA ASN A 13 -16.01 2.92 0.06
C ASN A 13 -15.94 4.37 0.60
N LYS A 14 -15.89 4.55 1.93
CA LYS A 14 -15.85 5.86 2.61
C LYS A 14 -16.98 6.80 2.17
N LEU A 15 -18.11 6.22 1.76
CA LEU A 15 -19.31 6.94 1.35
C LEU A 15 -20.05 7.42 2.58
N LYS A 16 -20.54 8.66 2.52
CA LYS A 16 -21.42 9.19 3.54
C LYS A 16 -22.86 9.16 3.07
N THR A 17 -23.79 8.87 3.96
CA THR A 17 -25.22 8.80 3.63
C THR A 17 -25.71 10.07 2.94
N GLU A 18 -25.22 11.26 3.33
CA GLU A 18 -25.64 12.54 2.72
C GLU A 18 -25.24 12.71 1.25
N GLN A 19 -24.29 11.90 0.77
CA GLN A 19 -23.82 11.91 -0.62
C GLN A 19 -24.66 10.99 -1.52
N LEU A 20 -25.48 10.12 -0.93
CA LEU A 20 -26.30 9.17 -1.67
C LEU A 20 -27.51 9.86 -2.32
N PRO A 21 -28.11 9.27 -3.37
CA PRO A 21 -29.40 9.70 -3.87
C PRO A 21 -30.47 9.75 -2.76
N LYS A 22 -31.40 10.72 -2.87
CA LYS A 22 -32.46 10.92 -1.85
C LYS A 22 -33.29 9.67 -1.55
N GLN A 23 -33.43 8.75 -2.50
CA GLN A 23 -34.16 7.51 -2.29
C GLN A 23 -33.40 6.57 -1.34
N LEU A 24 -32.10 6.36 -1.58
CA LEU A 24 -31.25 5.55 -0.73
C LEU A 24 -31.07 6.15 0.67
N GLN A 25 -30.92 7.47 0.77
CA GLN A 25 -30.91 8.15 2.07
C GLN A 25 -32.15 7.84 2.92
N LYS A 26 -33.33 7.85 2.30
CA LYS A 26 -34.58 7.54 3.01
C LYS A 26 -34.67 6.08 3.41
N ARG A 27 -34.25 5.15 2.55
CA ARG A 27 -34.26 3.71 2.84
C ARG A 27 -33.29 3.38 3.97
N ILE A 28 -32.07 3.95 3.96
CA ILE A 28 -31.08 3.78 5.04
C ILE A 28 -31.59 4.37 6.35
N LYS A 29 -32.19 5.56 6.32
CA LYS A 29 -32.79 6.15 7.52
C LYS A 29 -33.90 5.26 8.10
N GLY A 30 -34.78 4.73 7.25
CA GLY A 30 -35.82 3.79 7.68
C GLY A 30 -35.25 2.48 8.23
N PHE A 31 -34.11 2.02 7.69
CA PHE A 31 -33.38 0.89 8.25
C PHE A 31 -32.84 1.19 9.65
N GLU A 32 -32.23 2.36 9.87
CA GLU A 32 -31.70 2.79 11.18
C GLU A 32 -32.81 2.87 12.24
N GLU A 33 -33.96 3.44 11.88
CA GLU A 33 -35.15 3.49 12.75
C GLU A 33 -35.62 2.07 13.14
N LEU A 34 -35.68 1.14 12.17
CA LEU A 34 -36.04 -0.25 12.44
C LEU A 34 -34.97 -1.01 13.26
N GLN A 35 -33.70 -0.64 13.10
CA GLN A 35 -32.60 -1.20 13.87
C GLN A 35 -32.68 -0.74 15.33
N GLU A 36 -33.05 0.51 15.59
CA GLU A 36 -33.34 1.03 16.94
C GLU A 36 -34.54 0.29 17.57
N ASP A 37 -35.62 0.10 16.80
CA ASP A 37 -36.80 -0.65 17.26
C ASP A 37 -36.46 -2.11 17.62
N LEU A 38 -35.50 -2.73 16.92
CA LEU A 38 -35.03 -4.08 17.22
C LEU A 38 -34.41 -4.17 18.62
N GLU A 39 -33.72 -3.13 19.09
CA GLU A 39 -33.12 -3.12 20.43
C GLU A 39 -34.16 -3.17 21.56
N HIS A 40 -35.39 -2.79 21.24
CA HIS A 40 -36.51 -2.76 22.18
C HIS A 40 -37.54 -3.89 21.94
N ALA A 41 -37.39 -4.64 20.85
CA ALA A 41 -38.23 -5.79 20.53
C ALA A 41 -37.89 -7.00 21.41
N VAL A 42 -38.89 -7.81 21.72
CA VAL A 42 -38.76 -9.03 22.54
C VAL A 42 -39.34 -10.24 21.81
N ASP A 43 -38.82 -11.42 22.15
CA ASP A 43 -39.30 -12.73 21.69
C ASP A 43 -39.48 -12.82 20.15
N ASP A 44 -40.61 -13.32 19.67
CA ASP A 44 -40.88 -13.59 18.25
C ASP A 44 -40.82 -12.34 17.36
N ASP A 45 -41.14 -11.17 17.92
CA ASP A 45 -41.10 -9.90 17.18
C ASP A 45 -39.65 -9.47 16.91
N HIS A 46 -38.72 -9.76 17.82
CA HIS A 46 -37.30 -9.53 17.62
C HIS A 46 -36.79 -10.37 16.44
N ASP A 47 -37.06 -11.67 16.42
CA ASP A 47 -36.57 -12.55 15.35
C ASP A 47 -37.16 -12.21 13.99
N ARG A 48 -38.43 -11.80 13.95
CA ARG A 48 -39.08 -11.35 12.71
C ARG A 48 -38.48 -10.04 12.22
N LEU A 49 -38.23 -9.09 13.10
CA LEU A 49 -37.65 -7.80 12.76
C LEU A 49 -36.18 -7.93 12.35
N ALA A 50 -35.41 -8.80 13.01
CA ALA A 50 -34.04 -9.12 12.64
C ALA A 50 -33.93 -9.67 11.20
N LYS A 51 -34.82 -10.61 10.82
CA LYS A 51 -34.89 -11.13 9.44
C LYS A 51 -35.26 -10.06 8.42
N LYS A 52 -36.18 -9.15 8.77
CA LYS A 52 -36.55 -8.02 7.90
C LYS A 52 -35.37 -7.08 7.69
N LEU A 53 -34.63 -6.77 8.75
CA LEU A 53 -33.41 -5.96 8.67
C LEU A 53 -32.36 -6.66 7.80
N ASP A 54 -32.14 -7.97 7.98
CA ASP A 54 -31.21 -8.71 7.12
C ASP A 54 -31.58 -8.60 5.64
N HIS A 55 -32.85 -8.75 5.30
CA HIS A 55 -33.33 -8.63 3.93
C HIS A 55 -33.21 -7.20 3.39
N LEU A 56 -33.68 -6.21 4.15
CA LEU A 56 -33.61 -4.80 3.75
C LEU A 56 -32.16 -4.33 3.57
N SER A 57 -31.25 -4.85 4.38
CA SER A 57 -29.83 -4.57 4.23
C SER A 57 -29.24 -5.13 2.93
N LEU A 58 -29.67 -6.31 2.50
CA LEU A 58 -29.20 -6.91 1.25
C LEU A 58 -29.73 -6.10 0.06
N GLU A 59 -31.01 -5.75 0.07
CA GLU A 59 -31.58 -4.88 -0.98
C GLU A 59 -30.89 -3.51 -1.03
N LEU A 60 -30.58 -2.91 0.13
CA LEU A 60 -29.84 -1.66 0.19
C LEU A 60 -28.42 -1.78 -0.36
N GLU A 61 -27.77 -2.92 -0.12
CA GLU A 61 -26.45 -3.20 -0.67
C GLU A 61 -26.53 -3.37 -2.19
N GLU A 62 -27.48 -4.13 -2.70
CA GLU A 62 -27.72 -4.29 -4.15
C GLU A 62 -27.97 -2.93 -4.82
N ASP A 63 -28.88 -2.10 -4.28
CA ASP A 63 -29.14 -0.75 -4.81
C ASP A 63 -27.87 0.14 -4.80
N LEU A 64 -27.01 -0.02 -3.78
CA LEU A 64 -25.75 0.73 -3.69
C LEU A 64 -24.75 0.23 -4.73
N TYR A 65 -24.65 -1.08 -4.96
CA TYR A 65 -23.82 -1.62 -6.03
C TYR A 65 -24.30 -1.15 -7.40
N GLU A 66 -25.61 -1.11 -7.66
CA GLU A 66 -26.17 -0.59 -8.91
C GLU A 66 -25.90 0.91 -9.09
N GLU A 67 -26.14 1.75 -8.07
CA GLU A 67 -25.91 3.20 -8.17
C GLU A 67 -24.43 3.55 -8.37
N PHE A 68 -23.53 2.73 -7.80
CA PHE A 68 -22.10 2.96 -7.84
C PHE A 68 -21.37 2.03 -8.83
N GLU A 69 -22.08 1.31 -9.71
CA GLU A 69 -21.49 0.35 -10.65
C GLU A 69 -20.36 0.99 -11.47
N ASP A 70 -20.59 2.14 -12.10
CA ASP A 70 -19.57 2.89 -12.84
C ASP A 70 -18.37 3.31 -11.97
N GLN A 71 -18.58 3.63 -10.70
CA GLN A 71 -17.50 4.05 -9.78
C GLN A 71 -16.72 2.84 -9.24
N LEU A 72 -17.37 1.67 -9.16
CA LEU A 72 -16.76 0.42 -8.77
C LEU A 72 -16.01 -0.23 -9.93
N GLU A 73 -16.52 -0.17 -11.16
CA GLU A 73 -15.82 -0.61 -12.37
C GLU A 73 -14.55 0.22 -12.64
N ASN A 74 -14.60 1.53 -12.41
CA ASN A 74 -13.41 2.38 -12.45
C ASN A 74 -12.44 2.12 -11.28
N ASN A 75 -12.89 1.50 -10.19
CA ASN A 75 -12.03 1.00 -9.11
C ASN A 75 -11.49 -0.42 -9.39
N GLU A 76 -12.15 -1.24 -10.21
CA GLU A 76 -11.66 -2.57 -10.61
C GLU A 76 -10.51 -2.51 -11.64
N GLY A 77 -10.19 -1.32 -12.15
CA GLY A 77 -8.97 -1.02 -12.92
C GLY A 77 -7.92 -0.17 -12.20
N GLN A 78 -8.17 0.27 -10.96
CA GLN A 78 -7.31 1.24 -10.24
C GLN A 78 -6.63 0.68 -8.98
N ASP A 79 -6.51 -0.65 -8.85
CA ASP A 79 -5.97 -1.29 -7.65
C ASP A 79 -4.44 -1.54 -7.67
N ASP A 80 -3.74 -1.21 -8.76
CA ASP A 80 -2.30 -1.49 -8.84
C ASP A 80 -1.41 -0.35 -8.30
N LEU A 81 -1.96 0.86 -8.13
CA LEU A 81 -1.17 2.07 -7.78
C LEU A 81 -1.68 2.75 -6.51
N GLN A 82 -1.58 2.05 -5.39
CA GLN A 82 -1.84 2.64 -4.07
C GLN A 82 -0.84 3.77 -3.75
N SER A 83 -1.31 4.82 -3.06
CA SER A 83 -0.42 5.87 -2.56
C SER A 83 0.67 5.26 -1.67
N GLY A 84 1.93 5.58 -1.98
CA GLY A 84 3.12 5.00 -1.35
C GLY A 84 3.76 3.85 -2.12
N SER A 85 3.07 3.26 -3.10
CA SER A 85 3.63 2.26 -4.01
C SER A 85 4.66 2.87 -4.95
N LEU A 86 5.55 2.00 -5.45
CA LEU A 86 6.53 2.36 -6.46
C LEU A 86 6.04 1.88 -7.82
N TYR A 87 6.07 2.76 -8.80
CA TYR A 87 5.79 2.46 -10.19
C TYR A 87 7.04 2.69 -11.02
N SER A 88 7.38 1.75 -11.90
CA SER A 88 8.56 1.86 -12.76
C SER A 88 8.12 1.79 -14.21
N PHE A 89 8.50 2.81 -14.99
CA PHE A 89 8.36 2.78 -16.44
C PHE A 89 9.35 1.79 -17.06
N SER A 90 9.08 1.38 -18.30
CA SER A 90 9.96 0.50 -19.07
C SER A 90 11.37 1.07 -19.30
N ASP A 91 11.56 2.39 -19.23
CA ASP A 91 12.85 3.08 -19.33
C ASP A 91 13.73 2.94 -18.07
N GLY A 92 13.17 2.40 -16.97
CA GLY A 92 13.83 2.21 -15.69
C GLY A 92 13.68 3.37 -14.71
N PHE A 93 12.95 4.43 -15.06
CA PHE A 93 12.60 5.50 -14.14
C PHE A 93 11.57 5.01 -13.12
N THR A 94 11.72 5.41 -11.86
CA THR A 94 10.85 4.95 -10.77
C THR A 94 10.20 6.13 -10.06
N TRP A 95 8.90 6.01 -9.91
CA TRP A 95 7.99 6.99 -9.35
C TRP A 95 7.43 6.46 -8.04
N LYS A 96 7.29 7.34 -7.05
CA LYS A 96 6.53 7.05 -5.85
C LYS A 96 5.14 7.64 -6.00
N ILE A 97 4.14 6.78 -6.10
CA ILE A 97 2.74 7.18 -6.26
C ILE A 97 2.27 7.93 -5.01
N VAL A 98 1.52 9.00 -5.21
CA VAL A 98 0.90 9.81 -4.17
C VAL A 98 -0.56 10.07 -4.51
N SER A 99 -1.41 10.23 -3.49
CA SER A 99 -2.81 10.59 -3.73
C SER A 99 -2.95 12.04 -4.22
N LYS A 100 -4.04 12.39 -4.90
CA LYS A 100 -4.35 13.78 -5.32
C LYS A 100 -4.29 14.78 -4.15
N LYS A 101 -4.73 14.36 -2.96
CA LYS A 101 -4.66 15.18 -1.74
C LYS A 101 -3.21 15.42 -1.30
N GLU A 102 -2.36 14.40 -1.38
CA GLU A 102 -0.94 14.51 -1.07
C GLU A 102 -0.20 15.33 -2.12
N ALA A 103 -0.45 15.09 -3.41
CA ALA A 103 0.04 15.90 -4.53
C ALA A 103 -0.18 17.39 -4.29
N LYS A 104 -1.43 17.78 -3.97
CA LYS A 104 -1.76 19.18 -3.63
C LYS A 104 -0.98 19.70 -2.42
N ALA A 105 -0.80 18.87 -1.38
CA ALA A 105 -0.06 19.25 -0.19
C ALA A 105 1.46 19.39 -0.44
N LEU A 106 2.03 18.59 -1.34
CA LEU A 106 3.43 18.63 -1.75
C LEU A 106 3.69 19.83 -2.67
N PHE A 107 2.81 20.09 -3.63
CA PHE A 107 2.84 21.27 -4.48
C PHE A 107 2.83 22.57 -3.67
N ASN A 108 1.92 22.70 -2.69
CA ASN A 108 1.88 23.85 -1.78
C ASN A 108 3.15 24.03 -0.92
N LYS A 109 3.98 22.99 -0.79
CA LYS A 109 5.29 23.03 -0.12
C LYS A 109 6.43 23.33 -1.09
N ASN A 110 6.14 23.75 -2.32
CA ASN A 110 7.08 23.91 -3.42
C ASN A 110 7.91 22.64 -3.69
N GLN A 111 7.27 21.47 -3.60
CA GLN A 111 7.88 20.22 -4.05
C GLN A 111 7.36 19.87 -5.45
N GLU A 112 8.24 19.36 -6.29
CA GLU A 112 7.90 18.89 -7.63
C GLU A 112 7.00 17.66 -7.54
N VAL A 113 5.83 17.77 -8.17
CA VAL A 113 4.84 16.70 -8.29
C VAL A 113 4.57 16.49 -9.76
N PHE A 114 4.40 15.23 -10.14
CA PHE A 114 4.22 14.82 -11.52
C PHE A 114 2.86 14.14 -11.67
N GLY A 115 2.15 14.45 -12.74
CA GLY A 115 1.03 13.66 -13.24
C GLY A 115 1.59 12.56 -14.16
N LEU A 116 1.14 11.32 -13.97
CA LEU A 116 1.57 10.19 -14.80
C LEU A 116 0.43 9.75 -15.72
N ASN A 117 0.77 9.44 -16.97
CA ASN A 117 -0.04 8.65 -17.88
C ASN A 117 0.56 7.24 -17.94
N THR A 118 -0.11 6.29 -17.31
CA THR A 118 0.37 4.90 -17.20
C THR A 118 0.30 4.13 -18.52
N ASP A 119 -0.64 4.50 -19.39
CA ASP A 119 -0.83 3.83 -20.69
C ASP A 119 0.23 4.23 -21.71
N GLU A 120 0.58 5.51 -21.72
CA GLU A 120 1.62 6.05 -22.60
C GLU A 120 3.02 6.02 -21.97
N GLU A 121 3.14 5.64 -20.69
CA GLU A 121 4.37 5.74 -19.89
C GLU A 121 5.02 7.13 -19.95
N THR A 122 4.20 8.19 -19.82
CA THR A 122 4.67 9.58 -19.84
C THR A 122 4.35 10.32 -18.55
N GLU A 123 5.14 11.34 -18.26
CA GLU A 123 4.98 12.23 -17.12
C GLU A 123 4.80 13.70 -17.53
N GLY A 124 4.01 14.44 -16.77
CA GLY A 124 3.88 15.89 -16.84
C GLY A 124 4.15 16.53 -15.49
N VAL A 125 4.90 17.63 -15.46
CA VAL A 125 5.10 18.41 -14.24
C VAL A 125 3.82 19.18 -13.92
N ILE A 126 3.38 19.12 -12.67
CA ILE A 126 2.26 19.95 -12.18
C ILE A 126 2.83 21.35 -11.89
N GLU A 127 2.49 22.33 -12.74
CA GLU A 127 2.93 23.72 -12.59
C GLU A 127 1.86 24.58 -11.90
N ASP A 128 0.59 24.24 -12.09
CA ASP A 128 -0.57 24.90 -11.52
C ASP A 128 -1.55 23.92 -10.87
N LEU A 129 -2.37 24.43 -9.93
CA LEU A 129 -3.39 23.62 -9.25
C LEU A 129 -4.46 23.08 -10.20
N SER A 130 -4.66 23.71 -11.37
CA SER A 130 -5.56 23.24 -12.42
C SER A 130 -5.05 21.99 -13.12
N ASP A 131 -3.74 21.76 -13.14
CA ASP A 131 -3.15 20.60 -13.81
C ASP A 131 -3.49 19.30 -13.07
N LEU A 132 -3.85 19.39 -11.79
CA LEU A 132 -4.33 18.26 -10.98
C LEU A 132 -5.66 17.68 -11.50
N ASP A 133 -6.37 18.36 -12.38
CA ASP A 133 -7.59 17.83 -13.01
C ASP A 133 -7.31 17.17 -14.36
N ALA A 134 -6.10 17.33 -14.92
CA ALA A 134 -5.69 16.73 -16.19
C ALA A 134 -5.09 15.32 -16.04
N TYR A 135 -4.78 14.91 -14.80
CA TYR A 135 -4.15 13.63 -14.50
C TYR A 135 -4.93 12.86 -13.43
N GLU A 136 -4.92 11.54 -13.53
CA GLU A 136 -5.54 10.65 -12.54
C GLU A 136 -4.50 10.10 -11.54
N VAL A 137 -3.29 9.81 -12.03
CA VAL A 137 -2.19 9.29 -11.23
C VAL A 137 -1.18 10.40 -10.95
N PHE A 138 -0.82 10.56 -9.66
CA PHE A 138 0.18 11.51 -9.24
C PHE A 138 1.37 10.79 -8.61
N ALA A 139 2.56 11.33 -8.84
CA ALA A 139 3.76 10.77 -8.26
C ALA A 139 4.79 11.85 -7.95
N VAL A 140 5.78 11.44 -7.16
CA VAL A 140 7.03 12.16 -6.98
C VAL A 140 8.18 11.26 -7.42
N GLU A 141 9.24 11.87 -7.93
CA GLU A 141 10.44 11.13 -8.35
C GLU A 141 10.98 10.31 -7.16
N TYR A 142 11.03 8.98 -7.32
CA TYR A 142 11.63 8.12 -6.30
C TYR A 142 13.14 8.07 -6.51
N LYS A 143 13.83 8.93 -5.76
CA LYS A 143 15.28 8.77 -5.57
C LYS A 143 15.47 7.65 -4.56
N ALA A 144 15.80 6.46 -5.07
CA ALA A 144 16.32 5.39 -4.23
C ALA A 144 17.33 6.02 -3.27
N PRO A 145 17.23 5.76 -1.95
CA PRO A 145 18.16 6.35 -1.01
C PRO A 145 19.54 5.99 -1.53
N LYS A 146 20.30 7.02 -1.94
CA LYS A 146 21.72 6.84 -2.25
C LYS A 146 22.22 6.13 -1.01
N THR A 147 22.62 4.86 -1.16
CA THR A 147 23.45 4.22 -0.17
C THR A 147 24.68 5.09 -0.18
N ASN A 148 24.65 6.12 0.66
CA ASN A 148 25.79 6.95 0.92
C ASN A 148 26.87 5.93 1.20
N GLY A 149 27.89 5.91 0.34
CA GLY A 149 29.13 5.20 0.56
C GLY A 149 29.83 5.80 1.77
N LYS A 150 29.16 5.84 2.93
CA LYS A 150 29.81 5.76 4.22
C LYS A 150 30.44 4.40 4.21
N ALA A 151 31.76 4.40 4.29
CA ALA A 151 32.58 3.22 4.44
C ALA A 151 32.05 2.36 5.60
N ASN A 152 31.09 1.49 5.30
CA ASN A 152 30.81 0.35 6.14
C ASN A 152 32.04 -0.50 5.94
N SER A 153 32.96 -0.45 6.90
CA SER A 153 34.05 -1.40 6.96
C SER A 153 33.46 -2.79 6.78
N ASP A 154 34.22 -3.69 6.17
CA ASP A 154 33.78 -5.08 5.97
C ASP A 154 33.30 -5.71 7.30
N GLU A 155 33.80 -5.23 8.44
CA GLU A 155 33.34 -5.58 9.79
C GLU A 155 31.90 -5.11 10.10
N ALA A 156 31.46 -3.94 9.66
CA ALA A 156 30.10 -3.44 9.85
C ALA A 156 29.07 -4.27 9.07
N ILE A 157 29.44 -4.73 7.87
CA ILE A 157 28.62 -5.67 7.07
C ILE A 157 28.44 -6.97 7.85
N LEU A 158 29.52 -7.50 8.43
CA LEU A 158 29.47 -8.72 9.24
C LEU A 158 28.71 -8.53 10.55
N ASP A 159 28.83 -7.38 11.22
CA ASP A 159 28.04 -7.06 12.41
C ASP A 159 26.53 -7.06 12.13
N LEU A 160 26.10 -6.48 11.01
CA LEU A 160 24.69 -6.49 10.59
C LEU A 160 24.17 -7.91 10.34
N LEU A 161 24.96 -8.74 9.67
CA LEU A 161 24.60 -10.14 9.43
C LEU A 161 24.54 -10.93 10.73
N TYR A 162 25.49 -10.68 11.63
CA TYR A 162 25.54 -11.33 12.93
C TYR A 162 24.35 -10.96 13.81
N ALA A 163 23.94 -9.69 13.81
CA ALA A 163 22.78 -9.19 14.54
C ALA A 163 21.45 -9.74 13.99
N LYS A 164 21.35 -9.93 12.67
CA LYS A 164 20.18 -10.56 12.02
C LYS A 164 20.12 -12.09 12.16
N GLY A 165 21.07 -12.70 12.88
CA GLY A 165 21.14 -14.16 13.04
C GLY A 165 21.61 -14.92 11.80
N LYS A 166 22.02 -14.23 10.72
CA LYS A 166 22.56 -14.87 9.51
C LYS A 166 24.01 -15.25 9.75
N ARG A 167 24.26 -16.54 9.98
CA ARG A 167 25.61 -17.11 10.22
C ARG A 167 26.28 -17.61 8.95
N GLU A 168 25.54 -17.72 7.85
CA GLU A 168 26.04 -18.16 6.56
C GLU A 168 25.63 -17.16 5.49
N ILE A 169 26.55 -16.86 4.57
CA ILE A 169 26.30 -15.93 3.48
C ILE A 169 27.07 -16.33 2.21
N ALA A 170 26.45 -16.16 1.05
CA ALA A 170 27.12 -16.40 -0.23
C ALA A 170 28.12 -15.28 -0.56
N ARG A 171 29.16 -15.61 -1.33
CA ARG A 171 30.13 -14.62 -1.83
C ARG A 171 29.46 -13.46 -2.58
N THR A 172 28.47 -13.78 -3.43
CA THR A 172 27.72 -12.80 -4.24
C THR A 172 26.95 -11.81 -3.38
N ASP A 173 26.38 -12.26 -2.26
CA ASP A 173 25.60 -11.40 -1.37
C ASP A 173 26.51 -10.45 -0.60
N LEU A 174 27.68 -10.91 -0.15
CA LEU A 174 28.70 -10.03 0.44
C LEU A 174 29.16 -8.96 -0.55
N GLN A 175 29.40 -9.33 -1.80
CA GLN A 175 29.77 -8.37 -2.86
C GLN A 175 28.66 -7.34 -3.13
N LYS A 176 27.39 -7.77 -3.20
CA LYS A 176 26.23 -6.87 -3.31
C LYS A 176 26.13 -5.90 -2.13
N MET A 177 26.51 -6.33 -0.93
CA MET A 177 26.56 -5.48 0.27
C MET A 177 27.77 -4.52 0.30
N GLY A 178 28.65 -4.56 -0.71
CA GLY A 178 29.80 -3.68 -0.83
C GLY A 178 31.06 -4.17 -0.10
N PHE A 179 31.15 -5.46 0.22
CA PHE A 179 32.30 -6.06 0.89
C PHE A 179 33.55 -6.04 -0.02
N LYS A 180 34.66 -5.50 0.49
CA LYS A 180 35.88 -5.25 -0.28
C LYS A 180 36.99 -6.28 -0.06
N THR A 181 37.02 -6.96 1.09
CA THR A 181 38.06 -7.94 1.40
C THR A 181 37.99 -9.12 0.42
N PRO A 182 39.13 -9.56 -0.16
CA PRO A 182 39.16 -10.71 -1.06
C PRO A 182 38.67 -12.01 -0.39
N LEU A 183 37.62 -12.61 -0.96
CA LEU A 183 36.99 -13.86 -0.49
C LEU A 183 37.50 -15.07 -1.28
N GLU A 184 38.82 -15.25 -1.33
CA GLU A 184 39.49 -16.31 -2.12
C GLU A 184 40.10 -17.40 -1.24
N ALA A 185 40.42 -17.08 0.01
CA ALA A 185 40.98 -18.01 0.96
C ALA A 185 39.92 -18.88 1.65
N SER A 186 40.31 -20.07 2.09
CA SER A 186 39.47 -20.94 2.93
C SER A 186 39.11 -20.32 4.28
N LYS A 187 39.93 -19.36 4.74
CA LYS A 187 39.70 -18.56 5.94
C LYS A 187 40.06 -17.10 5.66
N VAL A 188 39.13 -16.19 5.91
CA VAL A 188 39.33 -14.74 5.76
C VAL A 188 39.03 -14.05 7.08
N LYS A 189 39.99 -13.28 7.62
CA LYS A 189 39.82 -12.53 8.87
C LYS A 189 39.44 -11.09 8.56
N VAL A 190 38.36 -10.61 9.14
CA VAL A 190 37.87 -9.23 9.00
C VAL A 190 37.51 -8.69 10.38
N GLY A 191 38.38 -7.84 10.93
CA GLY A 191 38.21 -7.31 12.28
C GLY A 191 38.11 -8.41 13.33
N LYS A 192 37.01 -8.39 14.11
CA LYS A 192 36.67 -9.43 15.11
C LYS A 192 36.04 -10.70 14.52
N TYR A 193 35.84 -10.79 13.21
CA TYR A 193 35.19 -11.92 12.56
C TYR A 193 36.16 -12.76 11.73
N SER A 194 35.87 -14.06 11.64
CA SER A 194 36.52 -15.02 10.76
C SER A 194 35.47 -15.69 9.87
N LEU A 195 35.65 -15.55 8.56
CA LEU A 195 34.86 -16.20 7.53
C LEU A 195 35.52 -17.53 7.17
N TYR A 196 34.75 -18.62 7.20
CA TYR A 196 35.21 -19.94 6.81
C TYR A 196 34.48 -20.39 5.55
N LYS A 197 35.22 -20.66 4.48
CA LYS A 197 34.65 -21.20 3.26
C LYS A 197 34.25 -22.65 3.50
N ALA A 198 33.01 -23.01 3.17
CA ALA A 198 32.60 -24.41 3.18
C ALA A 198 33.24 -25.19 2.01
N MET A 199 33.60 -26.45 2.24
CA MET A 199 34.33 -27.26 1.25
C MET A 199 33.51 -27.59 -0.01
N PHE A 200 32.19 -27.57 0.07
CA PHE A 200 31.28 -27.96 -1.02
C PHE A 200 30.25 -26.88 -1.40
N SER A 201 30.41 -25.65 -0.90
CA SER A 201 29.51 -24.55 -1.24
C SER A 201 30.26 -23.24 -1.41
N TYR A 202 29.66 -22.31 -2.15
CA TYR A 202 30.16 -20.95 -2.34
C TYR A 202 29.76 -20.01 -1.18
N THR A 203 29.46 -20.59 -0.02
CA THR A 203 29.04 -19.88 1.19
C THR A 203 30.19 -19.80 2.19
N TYR A 204 30.16 -18.72 2.96
CA TYR A 204 31.06 -18.44 4.05
C TYR A 204 30.29 -18.48 5.36
N THR A 205 30.80 -19.24 6.33
CA THR A 205 30.30 -19.22 7.71
C THR A 205 31.00 -18.11 8.49
N ILE A 206 30.21 -17.21 9.07
CA ILE A 206 30.68 -16.10 9.89
C ILE A 206 30.85 -16.59 11.33
N LYS A 207 32.07 -16.50 11.87
CA LYS A 207 32.38 -16.74 13.28
C LYS A 207 32.99 -15.49 13.90
N ARG A 208 32.65 -15.22 15.16
CA ARG A 208 33.25 -14.15 15.97
C ARG A 208 34.36 -14.74 16.83
#